data_AF-A0A8H5UIB1-F1
#
_entry.id   AF-A0A8H5UIB1-F1
#
_cell.length_a   1.000
_cell.length_b   1.000
_cell.length_c   1.000
_cell.angle_alpha   90.00
_cell.angle_beta   90.00
_cell.angle_gamma   90.00
#
_symmetry.space_group_name_H-M   'P 1'
#
loop_
_entity.id
_entity.type
_entity.pdbx_description
1 polymer ?
#
loop_
_entity_poly.entity_id
_entity_poly.type
_entity_poly.pdbx_seq_one_letter_code
_entity_poly.pdbx_strand_id
1 'polypeptide(L)'
;MASSSTGAWPLPLLYQPLNKDKRGISLLEILPITPDNKVNCKLHTVLLTPDLYYTCISYVWGDPNVTEDIVVDGVTRQVTVNLATALRHLKQHWIDIERKSDPELDTSKFLLWADALCINQKDDSERLHQVNMMADIYSSAAMVLAWITATGKVVQKAFKAFEKID
;
A
#
# COMPACT_ATOMS: atom_id res chain seq x y z
N MET A 1 -14.66 -30.33 -38.60
CA MET A 1 -13.52 -29.43 -38.85
C MET A 1 -13.92 -28.08 -38.28
N ALA A 2 -13.65 -27.88 -36.98
CA ALA A 2 -12.55 -27.04 -36.46
C ALA A 2 -12.81 -25.55 -36.76
N SER A 3 -12.85 -24.61 -35.81
CA SER A 3 -12.48 -24.65 -34.40
C SER A 3 -12.96 -23.34 -33.76
N SER A 4 -13.39 -23.46 -32.50
CA SER A 4 -13.79 -22.38 -31.59
C SER A 4 -12.64 -21.41 -31.33
N SER A 5 -12.86 -20.10 -31.49
CA SER A 5 -11.99 -19.05 -30.94
C SER A 5 -12.56 -18.60 -29.60
N THR A 6 -12.09 -19.21 -28.51
CA THR A 6 -12.22 -18.68 -27.15
C THR A 6 -11.50 -17.34 -27.07
N GLY A 7 -12.26 -16.24 -27.01
CA GLY A 7 -11.73 -14.92 -26.71
C GLY A 7 -11.18 -14.90 -25.29
N ALA A 8 -9.86 -14.94 -25.15
CA ALA A 8 -9.19 -14.61 -23.91
C ALA A 8 -9.46 -13.14 -23.61
N TRP A 9 -10.29 -12.86 -22.61
CA TRP A 9 -10.42 -11.52 -22.04
C TRP A 9 -9.02 -11.10 -21.54
N PRO A 10 -8.51 -9.90 -21.89
CA PRO A 10 -7.26 -9.45 -21.32
C PRO A 10 -7.44 -9.41 -19.80
N LEU A 11 -6.57 -10.11 -19.07
CA LEU A 11 -6.51 -10.02 -17.61
C LEU A 11 -6.57 -8.54 -17.23
N PRO A 12 -7.34 -8.14 -16.21
CA PRO A 12 -7.36 -6.74 -15.80
C PRO A 12 -5.92 -6.33 -15.51
N LEU A 13 -5.43 -5.33 -16.26
CA LEU A 13 -4.15 -4.70 -15.96
C LEU A 13 -4.34 -4.02 -14.61
N LEU A 14 -3.77 -4.64 -13.57
CA LEU A 14 -3.84 -4.15 -12.19
C LEU A 14 -3.47 -2.67 -12.09
N TYR A 15 -2.47 -2.26 -12.86
CA TYR A 15 -2.04 -0.87 -12.95
C TYR A 15 -2.68 -0.22 -14.18
N GLN A 16 -3.41 0.87 -13.95
CA GLN A 16 -3.77 1.78 -15.02
C GLN A 16 -2.55 2.62 -15.37
N PRO A 17 -2.24 2.86 -16.66
CA PRO A 17 -1.12 3.70 -17.04
C PRO A 17 -1.21 5.08 -16.38
N LEU A 18 -0.22 5.42 -15.55
CA LEU A 18 -0.10 6.75 -14.99
C LEU A 18 0.32 7.71 -16.10
N ASN A 19 -0.46 8.77 -16.34
CA ASN A 19 -0.03 9.84 -17.22
C ASN A 19 1.15 10.56 -16.57
N LYS A 20 2.36 10.41 -17.13
CA LYS A 20 3.62 10.93 -16.56
C LYS A 20 3.68 12.46 -16.46
N ASP A 21 2.85 13.17 -17.21
CA ASP A 21 2.73 14.64 -17.15
C ASP A 21 1.81 15.09 -16.01
N LYS A 22 1.08 14.15 -15.41
CA LYS A 22 0.24 14.36 -14.23
C LYS A 22 0.89 13.63 -13.06
N ARG A 23 0.92 14.24 -11.87
CA ARG A 23 1.49 13.63 -10.66
C ARG A 23 0.58 12.51 -10.13
N GLY A 24 0.31 11.49 -10.94
CA GLY A 24 -0.56 10.37 -10.61
C GLY A 24 0.11 9.40 -9.67
N ILE A 25 -0.62 8.88 -8.69
CA ILE A 25 -0.17 7.85 -7.75
C ILE A 25 -1.25 6.78 -7.59
N SER A 26 -0.86 5.58 -7.20
CA SER A 26 -1.80 4.53 -6.80
C SER A 26 -1.93 4.47 -5.29
N LEU A 27 -3.15 4.24 -4.79
CA LEU A 27 -3.47 4.06 -3.38
C LEU A 27 -4.26 2.78 -3.17
N LEU A 28 -3.98 2.08 -2.07
CA LEU A 28 -4.65 0.86 -1.66
C LEU A 28 -5.85 1.19 -0.77
N GLU A 29 -7.01 0.66 -1.14
CA GLU A 29 -8.13 0.50 -0.23
C GLU A 29 -8.07 -0.92 0.35
N ILE A 30 -7.90 -1.03 1.67
CA ILE A 30 -7.94 -2.33 2.35
C ILE A 30 -9.40 -2.70 2.62
N LEU A 31 -9.85 -3.79 2.01
CA LEU A 31 -11.19 -4.33 2.18
C LEU A 31 -11.30 -5.10 3.51
N PRO A 32 -12.51 -5.32 4.04
CA PRO A 32 -12.70 -6.16 5.21
C PRO A 32 -12.03 -7.52 5.05
N ILE A 33 -11.24 -7.92 6.06
CA ILE A 33 -10.53 -9.19 6.06
C ILE A 33 -11.56 -10.32 6.04
N THR A 34 -11.37 -11.26 5.12
CA THR A 34 -12.24 -12.43 4.98
C THR A 34 -11.97 -13.45 6.09
N PRO A 35 -12.91 -14.37 6.39
CA PRO A 35 -12.74 -15.36 7.47
C PRO A 35 -11.49 -16.26 7.35
N ASP A 36 -10.92 -16.39 6.15
CA ASP A 36 -9.66 -17.08 5.87
C ASP A 36 -8.41 -16.22 6.20
N ASN A 37 -8.59 -15.03 6.79
CA ASN A 37 -7.56 -14.06 7.14
C ASN A 37 -6.71 -13.58 5.94
N LYS A 38 -7.27 -13.67 4.73
CA LYS A 38 -6.62 -13.20 3.51
C LYS A 38 -6.80 -11.69 3.35
N VAL A 39 -5.70 -11.01 3.07
CA VAL A 39 -5.73 -9.57 2.77
C VAL A 39 -6.29 -9.39 1.36
N ASN A 40 -7.30 -8.52 1.27
CA ASN A 40 -7.91 -8.15 0.00
C ASN A 40 -7.91 -6.62 -0.13
N CYS A 41 -7.46 -6.12 -1.28
CA CYS A 41 -7.30 -4.71 -1.54
C CYS A 41 -7.86 -4.33 -2.92
N LYS A 42 -8.22 -3.07 -3.06
CA LYS A 42 -8.39 -2.42 -4.36
C LYS A 42 -7.30 -1.40 -4.59
N LEU A 43 -6.87 -1.25 -5.84
CA LEU A 43 -5.92 -0.22 -6.23
C LEU A 43 -6.64 0.93 -6.95
N HIS A 44 -6.48 2.13 -6.41
CA HIS A 44 -7.09 3.35 -6.95
C HIS A 44 -6.00 4.23 -7.54
N THR A 45 -6.18 4.68 -8.78
CA THR A 45 -5.29 5.68 -9.39
C THR A 45 -5.86 7.07 -9.19
N VAL A 46 -5.09 7.94 -8.54
CA VAL A 46 -5.49 9.31 -8.19
C VAL A 46 -4.39 10.30 -8.56
N LEU A 47 -4.68 11.61 -8.50
CA LEU A 47 -3.68 12.66 -8.64
C LEU A 47 -3.20 13.12 -7.27
N LEU A 48 -1.88 13.29 -7.12
CA LEU A 48 -1.28 13.87 -5.94
C LEU A 48 -1.55 15.38 -5.90
N THR A 49 -2.64 15.75 -5.25
CA THR A 49 -3.06 17.13 -5.01
C THR A 49 -2.91 17.50 -3.53
N PRO A 50 -2.84 18.81 -3.18
CA PRO A 50 -2.68 19.23 -1.78
C PRO A 50 -3.82 18.83 -0.84
N ASP A 51 -5.02 18.59 -1.37
CA ASP A 51 -6.22 18.19 -0.65
C ASP A 51 -6.41 16.66 -0.57
N LEU A 52 -5.53 15.89 -1.22
CA LEU A 52 -5.60 14.43 -1.20
C LEU A 52 -5.26 13.91 0.20
N TYR A 53 -6.24 13.28 0.84
CA TYR A 53 -6.05 12.64 2.14
C TYR A 53 -5.72 11.15 1.98
N TYR A 54 -4.55 10.73 2.46
CA TYR A 54 -4.10 9.35 2.46
C TYR A 54 -3.02 9.13 3.52
N THR A 55 -2.78 7.86 3.84
CA THR A 55 -1.72 7.43 4.76
C THR A 55 -0.59 6.77 3.98
N CYS A 56 0.65 7.00 4.36
CA CYS A 56 1.78 6.18 3.91
C CYS A 56 2.15 5.14 4.96
N ILE A 57 2.65 3.98 4.52
CA ILE A 57 3.38 3.06 5.40
C ILE A 57 4.88 3.22 5.23
N SER A 58 5.62 3.17 6.34
CA SER A 58 7.06 2.93 6.37
C SER A 58 7.30 1.61 7.09
N TYR A 59 7.94 0.64 6.45
CA TYR A 59 8.10 -0.71 6.99
C TYR A 59 9.44 -1.31 6.57
N VAL A 60 9.92 -2.28 7.35
CA VAL A 60 11.05 -3.09 6.93
C VAL A 60 10.58 -4.05 5.85
N TRP A 61 11.20 -4.01 4.68
CA TRP A 61 10.86 -4.88 3.55
C TRP A 61 10.88 -6.38 3.92
N GLY A 62 11.89 -6.83 4.67
CA GLY A 62 12.04 -8.24 5.06
C GLY A 62 12.82 -9.07 4.02
N ASP A 63 12.74 -10.39 4.13
CA ASP A 63 13.34 -11.30 3.15
C ASP A 63 12.43 -11.40 1.91
N PRO A 64 12.89 -11.04 0.71
CA PRO A 64 12.09 -11.11 -0.51
C PRO A 64 11.67 -12.54 -0.90
N ASN A 65 12.30 -13.58 -0.34
CA ASN A 65 11.94 -14.97 -0.56
C ASN A 65 10.90 -15.49 0.44
N VAL A 66 10.58 -14.71 1.48
CA VAL A 66 9.60 -15.07 2.50
C VAL A 66 8.35 -14.22 2.29
N THR A 67 7.44 -14.76 1.48
CA THR A 67 6.25 -14.07 0.97
C THR A 67 4.96 -14.73 1.43
N GLU A 68 3.88 -13.96 1.36
CA GLU A 68 2.50 -14.39 1.55
C GLU A 68 1.63 -13.87 0.39
N ASP A 69 0.60 -14.65 0.07
CA ASP A 69 -0.38 -14.28 -0.94
C ASP A 69 -1.43 -13.31 -0.39
N ILE A 70 -1.61 -12.21 -1.11
CA ILE A 70 -2.72 -11.26 -0.94
C ILE A 70 -3.51 -11.15 -2.25
N VAL A 71 -4.68 -10.54 -2.20
CA VAL A 71 -5.50 -10.26 -3.39
C VAL A 71 -5.56 -8.75 -3.62
N VAL A 72 -5.23 -8.30 -4.83
CA VAL A 72 -5.39 -6.90 -5.24
C VAL A 72 -6.17 -6.86 -6.55
N ASP A 73 -7.31 -6.17 -6.56
CA ASP A 73 -8.26 -6.13 -7.70
C ASP A 73 -8.59 -7.52 -8.26
N GLY A 74 -8.77 -8.51 -7.37
CA GLY A 74 -9.08 -9.89 -7.74
C GLY A 74 -7.87 -10.71 -8.22
N VAL A 75 -6.68 -10.12 -8.32
CA VAL A 75 -5.45 -10.80 -8.75
C VAL A 75 -4.60 -11.16 -7.54
N THR A 76 -4.15 -12.42 -7.47
CA THR A 76 -3.23 -12.86 -6.40
C THR A 76 -1.84 -12.26 -6.59
N ARG A 77 -1.27 -11.72 -5.52
CA ARG A 77 0.06 -11.14 -5.47
C ARG A 77 0.82 -11.66 -4.27
N GLN A 78 2.10 -11.97 -4.48
CA GLN A 78 3.03 -12.24 -3.39
C GLN A 78 3.63 -10.94 -2.91
N VAL A 79 3.54 -10.72 -1.60
CA VAL A 79 4.24 -9.64 -0.91
C VAL A 79 5.04 -10.24 0.23
N THR A 80 6.03 -9.52 0.74
CA THR A 80 6.78 -10.01 1.90
C THR A 80 5.85 -10.18 3.11
N VAL A 81 6.18 -11.14 3.98
CA VAL A 81 5.42 -11.38 5.22
C VAL A 81 5.24 -10.12 6.06
N ASN A 82 6.24 -9.22 6.03
CA ASN A 82 6.19 -7.96 6.76
C ASN A 82 5.06 -7.05 6.25
N LEU A 83 4.95 -6.88 4.92
CA LEU A 83 3.89 -6.08 4.34
C LEU A 83 2.52 -6.75 4.51
N ALA A 84 2.41 -8.06 4.26
CA ALA A 84 1.16 -8.81 4.49
C ALA A 84 0.66 -8.64 5.93
N THR A 85 1.55 -8.80 6.90
CA THR A 85 1.23 -8.60 8.33
C THR A 85 0.79 -7.17 8.59
N ALA A 86 1.52 -6.17 8.08
CA ALA A 86 1.13 -4.77 8.26
C ALA A 86 -0.27 -4.49 7.71
N LEU A 87 -0.58 -4.95 6.49
CA LEU A 87 -1.88 -4.73 5.84
C LEU A 87 -3.06 -5.33 6.65
N ARG A 88 -2.86 -6.43 7.37
CA ARG A 88 -3.90 -7.02 8.24
C ARG A 88 -4.26 -6.13 9.44
N HIS A 89 -3.31 -5.34 9.94
CA HIS A 89 -3.48 -4.61 11.19
C HIS A 89 -3.63 -3.09 11.00
N LEU A 90 -3.05 -2.53 9.94
CA LEU A 90 -2.94 -1.08 9.75
C LEU A 90 -4.26 -0.35 9.74
N LYS A 91 -5.28 -0.91 9.05
CA LYS A 91 -6.60 -0.25 8.99
C LYS A 91 -7.20 -0.09 10.38
N GLN A 92 -7.13 -1.13 11.21
CA GLN A 92 -7.66 -1.04 12.57
C GLN A 92 -6.86 -0.06 13.43
N HIS A 93 -5.53 -0.08 13.35
CA HIS A 93 -4.71 0.88 14.08
C HIS A 93 -4.97 2.33 13.67
N TRP A 94 -5.15 2.59 12.37
CA TRP A 94 -5.54 3.91 11.87
C TRP A 94 -6.90 4.34 12.44
N ILE A 95 -7.90 3.44 12.42
CA ILE A 95 -9.23 3.69 13.01
C ILE A 95 -9.11 4.06 14.49
N ASP A 96 -8.30 3.33 15.26
CA ASP A 96 -8.14 3.55 16.70
C ASP A 96 -7.46 4.89 17.02
N ILE A 97 -6.61 5.39 16.12
CA ILE A 97 -5.94 6.69 16.23
C ILE A 97 -6.94 7.80 15.90
N GLU A 98 -7.54 7.75 14.71
CA GLU A 98 -8.40 8.82 14.20
C GLU A 98 -9.71 8.96 14.99
N ARG A 99 -10.29 7.86 15.49
CA ARG A 99 -11.51 7.91 16.31
C ARG A 99 -11.36 8.68 17.62
N LYS A 100 -10.14 8.90 18.10
CA LYS A 100 -9.89 9.75 19.27
C LYS A 100 -10.24 11.21 18.98
N SER A 101 -10.09 11.63 17.73
CA SER A 101 -10.36 13.00 17.27
C SER A 101 -11.72 13.12 16.59
N ASP A 102 -12.16 12.07 15.88
CA ASP A 102 -13.43 12.02 15.15
C ASP A 102 -14.21 10.73 15.46
N PRO A 103 -15.15 10.75 16.43
CA PRO A 103 -15.98 9.59 16.77
C PRO A 103 -16.87 9.08 15.62
N GLU A 104 -17.18 9.92 14.63
CA GLU A 104 -18.05 9.59 13.49
C GLU A 104 -17.25 9.25 12.21
N LEU A 105 -15.94 8.99 12.36
CA LEU A 105 -15.01 8.71 11.28
C LEU A 105 -15.54 7.68 10.26
N ASP A 106 -15.63 8.11 9.01
CA ASP A 106 -15.90 7.23 7.88
C ASP A 106 -14.66 6.40 7.51
N THR A 107 -14.61 5.19 8.04
CA THR A 107 -13.48 4.25 7.85
C THR A 107 -13.33 3.72 6.43
N SER A 108 -14.32 3.95 5.55
CA SER A 108 -14.21 3.60 4.13
C SER A 108 -13.22 4.49 3.39
N LYS A 109 -12.90 5.67 3.93
CA LYS A 109 -11.95 6.63 3.36
C LYS A 109 -10.49 6.29 3.62
N PHE A 110 -10.19 5.21 4.34
CA PHE A 110 -8.81 4.80 4.58
C PHE A 110 -8.13 4.36 3.27
N LEU A 111 -7.23 5.21 2.77
CA LEU A 111 -6.38 4.97 1.62
C LEU A 111 -4.92 4.89 2.06
N LEU A 112 -4.22 3.86 1.61
CA LEU A 112 -2.84 3.57 1.99
C LEU A 112 -1.91 3.59 0.79
N TRP A 113 -0.79 4.28 0.89
CA TRP A 113 0.32 4.16 -0.05
C TRP A 113 1.39 3.22 0.51
N ALA A 114 1.70 2.15 -0.23
CA ALA A 114 2.78 1.20 0.07
C ALA A 114 3.59 0.94 -1.21
N ASP A 115 4.86 1.33 -1.23
CA ASP A 115 5.77 1.27 -2.38
C ASP A 115 5.72 -0.06 -3.18
N ALA A 116 5.74 -1.21 -2.50
CA ALA A 116 5.75 -2.53 -3.14
C ALA A 116 4.48 -2.85 -3.96
N LEU A 117 3.36 -2.18 -3.67
CA LEU A 117 2.06 -2.42 -4.29
C LEU A 117 1.56 -1.21 -5.10
N CYS A 118 1.83 0.01 -4.64
CA CYS A 118 1.41 1.25 -5.29
C CYS A 118 2.30 1.67 -6.45
N ILE A 119 3.51 1.09 -6.55
CA ILE A 119 4.39 1.29 -7.71
C ILE A 119 4.34 0.04 -8.57
N ASN A 120 4.12 0.20 -9.87
CA ASN A 120 4.23 -0.89 -10.81
C ASN A 120 5.69 -1.36 -10.95
N GLN A 121 6.05 -2.39 -10.18
CA GLN A 121 7.42 -2.92 -10.15
C GLN A 121 7.89 -3.54 -11.49
N LYS A 122 6.97 -3.75 -12.45
CA LYS A 122 7.27 -4.35 -13.76
C LYS A 122 7.51 -3.33 -14.88
N ASP A 123 7.19 -2.06 -14.66
CA ASP A 123 7.48 -0.97 -15.60
C ASP A 123 8.59 -0.11 -15.02
N ASP A 124 9.81 -0.27 -15.54
CA ASP A 124 10.97 0.47 -15.05
C ASP A 124 10.83 1.98 -15.20
N SER A 125 10.10 2.46 -16.22
CA SER A 125 9.91 3.88 -16.43
C SER A 125 8.91 4.47 -15.43
N GLU A 126 7.80 3.77 -15.18
CA GLU A 126 6.84 4.15 -14.13
C GLU A 126 7.49 4.07 -12.75
N ARG A 127 8.20 2.96 -12.47
CA ARG A 127 8.90 2.75 -11.21
C ARG A 127 9.90 3.86 -10.92
N LEU A 128 10.75 4.20 -11.88
CA LEU A 128 11.71 5.29 -11.73
C LEU A 128 11.00 6.64 -11.49
N HIS A 129 9.91 6.91 -12.21
CA HIS A 129 9.14 8.14 -12.03
C HIS A 129 8.52 8.22 -10.62
N GLN A 130 7.88 7.15 -10.14
CA GLN A 130 7.31 7.10 -8.79
C GLN A 130 8.37 7.18 -7.69
N VAL A 131 9.52 6.54 -7.88
CA VAL A 131 10.67 6.64 -6.95
C VAL A 131 11.16 8.08 -6.85
N ASN A 132 11.25 8.81 -7.97
CA ASN A 132 11.61 10.23 -7.96
C ASN A 132 10.56 11.11 -7.25
N MET A 133 9.31 10.67 -7.18
CA MET A 133 8.22 11.35 -6.48
C MET A 133 8.11 10.96 -5.00
N MET A 134 8.87 9.99 -4.49
CA MET A 134 8.68 9.47 -3.12
C MET A 134 8.73 10.56 -2.05
N ALA A 135 9.66 11.52 -2.15
CA ALA A 135 9.74 12.62 -1.19
C ALA A 135 8.44 13.44 -1.13
N ASP A 136 7.86 13.72 -2.29
CA ASP A 136 6.58 14.42 -2.40
C ASP A 136 5.42 13.58 -1.85
N ILE A 137 5.40 12.28 -2.17
CA ILE A 137 4.36 11.35 -1.71
C ILE A 137 4.40 11.19 -0.18
N TYR A 138 5.57 11.09 0.44
CA TYR A 138 5.64 11.01 1.89
C TYR A 138 5.33 12.35 2.57
N SER A 139 5.81 13.46 2.03
CA SER A 139 5.58 14.80 2.62
C SER A 139 4.14 15.29 2.48
N SER A 140 3.40 14.81 1.48
CA SER A 140 1.99 15.19 1.25
C SER A 140 1.00 14.24 1.94
N ALA A 141 1.45 13.14 2.53
CA ALA A 141 0.57 12.21 3.24
C ALA A 141 0.04 12.86 4.53
N ALA A 142 -1.23 12.62 4.85
CA ALA A 142 -1.83 13.10 6.09
C ALA A 142 -1.16 12.47 7.33
N MET A 143 -0.70 11.23 7.17
CA MET A 143 0.03 10.50 8.21
C MET A 143 0.98 9.48 7.58
N VAL A 144 2.07 9.18 8.29
CA VAL A 144 2.96 8.06 7.99
C VAL A 144 2.96 7.09 9.17
N LEU A 145 2.52 5.85 8.92
CA LEU A 145 2.53 4.77 9.90
C LEU A 145 3.81 3.95 9.77
N ALA A 146 4.63 3.96 10.82
CA ALA A 146 5.83 3.14 10.90
C ALA A 146 5.48 1.73 11.43
N TRP A 147 5.67 0.70 10.61
CA TRP A 147 5.46 -0.69 10.97
C TRP A 147 6.79 -1.39 11.26
N ILE A 148 6.96 -1.82 12.51
CA ILE A 148 8.17 -2.46 12.99
C ILE A 148 7.84 -3.90 13.40
N THR A 149 8.44 -4.87 12.72
CA THR A 149 8.32 -6.29 13.10
C THR A 149 9.38 -6.65 14.14
N ALA A 150 9.01 -7.48 15.12
CA ALA A 150 9.86 -7.84 16.27
C ALA A 150 11.07 -8.73 15.94
N THR A 151 11.42 -8.93 14.66
CA THR A 151 12.43 -9.90 14.22
C THR A 151 13.86 -9.34 14.15
N GLY A 152 14.09 -8.06 14.42
CA GLY A 152 15.42 -7.44 14.36
C GLY A 152 15.86 -6.82 15.69
N LYS A 153 17.14 -6.99 16.07
CA LYS A 153 17.82 -6.22 17.15
C LYS A 153 17.74 -4.68 16.97
N VAL A 154 17.21 -4.21 15.84
CA VAL A 154 17.08 -2.80 15.42
C VAL A 154 15.94 -2.07 16.14
N VAL A 155 14.92 -2.79 16.63
CA VAL A 155 13.74 -2.17 17.27
C VAL A 155 14.14 -1.26 18.43
N GLN A 156 15.12 -1.67 19.27
CA GLN A 156 15.60 -0.86 20.40
C GLN A 156 16.35 0.43 19.99
N LYS A 157 16.95 0.49 18.79
CA LYS A 157 17.64 1.70 18.32
C LYS A 157 16.68 2.71 17.70
N ALA A 158 15.62 2.25 17.02
CA ALA A 158 14.61 3.11 16.44
C ALA A 158 13.88 3.92 17.53
N PHE A 159 13.41 3.26 18.61
CA PHE A 159 12.76 3.95 19.74
C PHE A 159 13.69 5.00 20.40
N LYS A 160 14.99 4.71 20.56
CA LYS A 160 15.98 5.66 21.11
C LYS A 160 16.31 6.84 20.20
N ALA A 161 16.05 6.73 18.89
CA ALA A 161 16.26 7.83 17.95
C ALA A 161 15.07 8.81 17.96
N PHE A 162 13.85 8.31 18.16
CA PHE A 162 12.65 9.14 18.27
C PHE A 162 12.59 9.93 19.60
N GLU A 163 13.13 9.41 20.70
CA GLU A 163 13.24 10.14 21.99
C GLU A 163 14.29 11.28 22.00
N LYS A 164 15.09 11.42 20.93
CA LYS A 164 16.15 12.43 20.84
C LYS A 164 15.79 13.63 19.94
N ILE A 165 14.55 13.71 19.49
CA ILE A 165 14.04 14.80 18.64
C ILE A 165 12.99 15.62 19.41
N ASP A 166 13.17 15.76 20.72
CA ASP A 166 12.55 16.80 21.56
C ASP A 166 13.62 17.79 22.04
#